data_AF-A0A962WAK8-F1
#
_entry.id   AF-A0A962WAK8-F1
#
_cell.length_a   1.000
_cell.length_b   1.000
_cell.length_c   1.000
_cell.angle_alpha   90.00
_cell.angle_beta   90.00
_cell.angle_gamma   90.00
#
_symmetry.space_group_name_H-M   'P 1'
#
loop_
_entity.id
_entity.type
_entity.pdbx_description
1 polymer ?
#
loop_
_entity_poly.entity_id
_entity_poly.type
_entity_poly.pdbx_seq_one_letter_code
_entity_poly.pdbx_strand_id
1 'polypeptide(L)' 'GDLVEGYISISSHELNTTMKILTIITAIFVPLSFLAGLYGMNFEHMPELQLQYGYFYALGAMATTALLLIYIFKRKRWL' A
#
# COMPACT_ATOMS: atom_id res chain seq x y z
N GLY A 1 10.37 5.70 40.10
CA GLY A 1 10.28 4.57 39.15
C GLY A 1 8.92 4.60 38.49
N ASP A 2 7.90 4.14 39.21
CA ASP A 2 6.52 3.95 38.73
C ASP A 2 5.88 5.06 37.91
N LEU A 3 5.98 6.32 38.35
CA LEU A 3 5.32 7.42 37.63
C LEU A 3 5.98 7.65 36.27
N VAL A 4 7.31 7.60 36.20
CA VAL A 4 8.05 7.76 34.94
C VAL A 4 7.80 6.56 34.01
N GLU A 5 7.73 5.34 34.57
CA GLU A 5 7.37 4.14 33.81
C GLU A 5 5.95 4.20 33.24
N GLY A 6 4.98 4.72 34.00
CA GLY A 6 3.62 4.95 33.54
C GLY A 6 3.54 5.99 32.41
N TYR A 7 4.28 7.09 32.52
CA TYR A 7 4.36 8.11 31.46
C TYR A 7 5.03 7.56 30.18
N ILE A 8 6.13 6.80 30.31
CA ILE A 8 6.79 6.16 29.17
C ILE A 8 5.86 5.12 28.51
N SER A 9 5.08 4.37 29.29
CA SER A 9 4.10 3.41 28.77
C SER A 9 3.03 4.09 27.93
N ILE A 10 2.44 5.19 28.41
CA ILE A 10 1.43 5.95 27.67
C ILE A 10 2.01 6.55 26.39
N SER A 11 3.18 7.19 26.46
CA SER A 11 3.86 7.71 25.27
C SER A 11 4.22 6.60 24.27
N SER A 12 4.63 5.43 24.75
CA SER A 12 4.92 4.27 23.89
C SER A 12 3.67 3.71 23.22
N HIS A 13 2.51 3.76 23.88
CA HIS A 13 1.22 3.38 23.29
C HIS A 13 0.79 4.33 22.17
N GLU A 14 0.95 5.63 22.37
CA GLU A 14 0.70 6.66 21.35
C GLU A 14 1.62 6.50 20.14
N LEU A 15 2.91 6.26 20.38
CA LEU A 15 3.91 5.99 19.34
C LEU A 15 3.60 4.71 18.57
N ASN A 16 3.24 3.61 19.26
CA ASN A 16 2.83 2.37 18.60
C ASN A 16 1.60 2.57 17.72
N THR A 17 0.62 3.36 18.19
CA THR A 17 -0.59 3.66 17.42
C THR A 17 -0.27 4.48 16.18
N THR A 18 0.56 5.51 16.31
CA THR A 18 0.99 6.37 15.20
C THR A 18 1.79 5.58 14.17
N MET A 19 2.74 4.76 14.62
CA MET A 19 3.53 3.89 13.75
C MET A 19 2.66 2.86 13.03
N LYS A 20 1.64 2.33 13.68
CA LYS A 20 0.67 1.41 13.07
C LYS A 20 -0.10 2.09 11.95
N ILE A 21 -0.59 3.32 12.16
CA ILE A 21 -1.28 4.11 11.13
C ILE A 21 -0.34 4.38 9.96
N LEU A 22 0.88 4.85 10.23
CA LEU A 22 1.85 5.15 9.18
C LEU A 22 2.20 3.90 8.37
N THR A 23 2.39 2.77 9.03
CA THR A 23 2.67 1.48 8.38
C THR A 23 1.53 1.05 7.47
N ILE A 24 0.27 1.22 7.90
CA ILE A 24 -0.91 0.93 7.08
C ILE A 24 -0.94 1.83 5.84
N ILE A 25 -0.68 3.14 6.00
CA ILE A 25 -0.64 4.08 4.88
C ILE A 25 0.46 3.70 3.89
N THR A 26 1.69 3.48 4.36
CA THR A 26 2.84 3.10 3.52
C THR A 26 2.60 1.77 2.81
N ALA A 27 2.04 0.78 3.50
CA ALA A 27 1.70 -0.51 2.93
C ALA A 27 0.72 -0.43 1.76
N ILE A 28 -0.20 0.53 1.78
CA ILE A 28 -1.14 0.78 0.68
C ILE A 28 -0.46 1.59 -0.43
N PHE A 29 0.30 2.63 -0.07
CA PHE A 29 0.90 3.55 -1.02
C PHE A 29 2.05 2.95 -1.84
N VAL A 30 2.95 2.18 -1.22
CA VAL A 30 4.13 1.60 -1.88
C VAL A 30 3.77 0.80 -3.14
N PRO A 31 2.85 -0.19 -3.08
CA PRO A 31 2.48 -0.93 -4.28
C PRO A 31 1.66 -0.12 -5.27
N LEU A 32 0.82 0.81 -4.80
CA LEU A 32 0.07 1.72 -5.66
C LEU A 32 1.02 2.60 -6.48
N SER A 33 2.04 3.18 -5.83
CA SER A 33 3.09 3.97 -6.46
C SER A 33 3.98 3.13 -7.38
N PHE A 34 4.28 1.88 -7.02
CA PHE A 34 5.05 0.97 -7.87
C PHE A 34 4.31 0.67 -9.18
N LEU A 35 3.00 0.39 -9.12
CA LEU A 35 2.16 0.23 -10.32
C LEU A 35 2.12 1.52 -11.15
N ALA A 36 1.86 2.66 -10.49
CA ALA A 36 1.82 3.95 -11.18
C ALA A 36 3.17 4.29 -11.85
N GLY A 37 4.30 3.94 -11.23
CA GLY A 37 5.63 4.10 -11.81
C GLY A 37 5.90 3.14 -12.97
N LEU A 38 5.52 1.86 -12.84
CA LEU A 38 5.71 0.86 -13.90
C LEU A 38 4.92 1.24 -15.17
N TYR A 39 3.65 1.64 -15.01
CA TYR A 39 2.80 2.08 -16.11
C TYR A 39 3.18 3.49 -16.59
N GLY A 40 3.46 4.43 -15.68
CA GLY A 40 3.85 5.80 -16.05
C GLY A 40 5.17 5.89 -16.81
N MET A 41 6.11 4.95 -16.60
CA MET A 41 7.42 4.94 -17.28
C MET A 41 7.48 4.09 -18.56
N ASN A 42 6.54 3.17 -18.82
CA ASN A 42 6.58 2.24 -19.97
C ASN A 42 5.34 2.27 -20.89
N PHE A 43 4.49 3.29 -20.79
CA PHE A 43 3.32 3.47 -21.66
C PHE A 43 3.67 3.61 -23.16
N GLU A 44 4.89 4.08 -23.47
CA GLU A 44 5.33 4.39 -24.83
C GLU A 44 5.93 3.17 -25.57
N HIS A 45 6.31 2.10 -24.87
CA HIS A 45 7.05 0.96 -25.44
C HIS A 45 6.34 -0.40 -25.33
N MET A 46 5.06 -0.44 -24.94
CA MET A 46 4.29 -1.71 -24.90
C MET A 46 3.44 -1.91 -26.17
N PRO A 47 3.79 -2.87 -27.07
CA PRO A 47 3.01 -3.16 -28.28
C PRO A 47 1.59 -3.68 -27.98
N GLU A 48 1.33 -4.19 -26.77
CA GLU A 48 0.01 -4.63 -26.30
C GLU A 48 -0.97 -3.46 -26.04
N LEU A 49 -0.47 -2.21 -25.96
CA LEU A 49 -1.27 -1.00 -25.75
C LEU A 49 -1.82 -0.38 -27.05
N GLN A 50 -1.37 -0.86 -28.22
CA GLN A 50 -1.94 -0.49 -29.52
C GLN A 50 -3.28 -1.17 -29.79
N LEU A 51 -3.62 -2.22 -29.03
CA LEU A 51 -4.96 -2.78 -29.03
C LEU A 51 -5.91 -1.79 -28.35
N GLN A 52 -7.09 -1.60 -28.93
CA GLN A 52 -8.15 -0.68 -28.49
C GLN A 52 -8.51 -0.79 -26.98
N TYR A 53 -8.10 -1.87 -26.31
CA TYR A 53 -8.35 -2.19 -24.90
C TYR A 53 -7.11 -2.27 -24.00
N GLY A 54 -5.91 -1.90 -24.47
CA GLY A 54 -4.68 -1.95 -23.65
C GLY A 54 -4.77 -1.14 -22.36
N TYR A 55 -5.46 0.00 -22.41
CA TYR A 55 -5.79 0.80 -21.23
C TYR A 55 -6.63 0.04 -20.20
N PHE A 56 -7.60 -0.77 -20.64
CA PHE A 56 -8.44 -1.59 -19.76
C PHE A 56 -7.66 -2.74 -19.12
N TYR A 57 -6.71 -3.35 -19.82
CA TYR A 57 -5.82 -4.36 -19.24
C TYR A 57 -4.89 -3.77 -18.18
N ALA A 58 -4.34 -2.58 -18.41
CA ALA A 58 -3.56 -1.85 -17.41
C ALA A 58 -4.39 -1.53 -16.16
N LEU A 59 -5.62 -1.04 -16.35
CA LEU A 59 -6.58 -0.80 -15.27
C LEU A 59 -6.94 -2.08 -14.51
N GLY A 60 -7.14 -3.19 -15.22
CA GLY A 60 -7.39 -4.51 -14.66
C GLY A 60 -6.22 -5.02 -13.82
N ALA A 61 -4.98 -4.83 -14.28
CA ALA A 61 -3.78 -5.21 -13.53
C ALA A 61 -3.58 -4.34 -12.28
N MET A 62 -3.85 -3.03 -12.37
CA MET A 62 -3.86 -2.12 -11.22
C MET A 62 -4.91 -2.54 -10.18
N ALA A 63 -6.15 -2.78 -10.63
CA ALA A 63 -7.24 -3.22 -9.76
C ALA A 63 -6.97 -4.59 -9.13
N THR A 64 -6.44 -5.54 -9.91
CA THR A 64 -6.09 -6.88 -9.42
C THR A 64 -5.00 -6.79 -8.36
N THR A 65 -3.95 -6.02 -8.59
CA THR A 65 -2.85 -5.87 -7.62
C THR A 65 -3.34 -5.19 -6.34
N ALA A 66 -4.15 -4.13 -6.46
CA ALA A 66 -4.78 -3.48 -5.31
C ALA A 66 -5.65 -4.45 -4.50
N LEU A 67 -6.50 -5.25 -5.16
CA LEU A 67 -7.32 -6.27 -4.50
C LEU A 67 -6.48 -7.36 -3.84
N LEU A 68 -5.39 -7.80 -4.47
CA LEU A 68 -4.49 -8.84 -3.97
C LEU A 68 -3.77 -8.36 -2.70
N LEU A 69 -3.37 -7.10 -2.66
CA LEU A 69 -2.76 -6.48 -1.47
C LEU A 69 -3.77 -6.29 -0.34
N ILE A 70 -4.97 -5.77 -0.63
CA ILE A 70 -6.04 -5.67 0.35
C ILE A 70 -6.37 -7.06 0.92
N TYR A 71 -6.43 -8.08 0.06
CA TYR A 71 -6.66 -9.47 0.48
C TYR A 71 -5.52 -9.99 1.37
N ILE A 72 -4.26 -9.75 1.02
CA ILE A 72 -3.10 -10.13 1.85
C ILE A 72 -3.14 -9.44 3.21
N PHE A 73 -3.41 -8.13 3.25
CA PHE A 73 -3.51 -7.35 4.49
C PHE A 73 -4.65 -7.85 5.39
N LYS A 74 -5.81 -8.12 4.80
CA LYS A 74 -6.97 -8.69 5.50
C LYS A 74 -6.67 -10.11 6.01
N ARG A 75 -6.00 -10.95 5.21
CA ARG A 75 -5.62 -12.32 5.59
C ARG A 75 -4.58 -12.34 6.71
N LYS A 76 -3.67 -11.37 6.75
CA LYS A 76 -2.65 -11.23 7.80
C LYS A 76 -3.20 -10.68 9.12
N ARG A 77 -4.49 -10.33 9.22
CA ARG A 77 -5.14 -9.77 10.44
C ARG A 77 -4.42 -8.52 11.00
N TRP A 78 -3.83 -7.73 10.12
CA TRP A 78 -3.22 -6.45 10.52
C TRP A 78 -4.26 -5.30 10.54
N LEU A 79 -5.43 -5.54 9.94
CA LEU A 79 -6.68 -4.79 10.06
C LEU A 79 -7.70 -5.58 10.87
#